data_AF-A0A6A5SYJ4-F1
#
_entry.id   AF-A0A6A5SYJ4-F1
#
_cell.length_a   1.000
_cell.length_b   1.000
_cell.length_c   1.000
_cell.angle_alpha   90.00
_cell.angle_beta   90.00
_cell.angle_gamma   90.00
#
_symmetry.space_group_name_H-M   'P 1'
#
loop_
_entity.id
_entity.type
_entity.pdbx_description
1 polymer ?
#
loop_
_entity_poly.entity_id
_entity_poly.type
_entity_poly.pdbx_seq_one_letter_code
_entity_poly.pdbx_strand_id
1 'polypeptide(L)'
;MFRTSYLLFLVATVVELILAIVLLSLFACAYPDRYRTTLWQNGGTNGWNSDPHERVYDYANYRESPHIPLIWDESCTLCNLCIAVVTMFLWVVRFKVNFLSRHSLDLYATITVNAVYDVISLGLWIYSAVAQSSGDLSDPSHISLRPWYLDRGCEGAWPWNRGACEVMKASYGFSIFAA
;
A
#
# COMPACT_ATOMS: atom_id res chain seq x y z
N MET A 1 -2.72 34.49 -17.15
CA MET A 1 -1.91 33.56 -16.30
C MET A 1 -2.68 33.06 -15.08
N PHE A 2 -3.28 33.91 -14.23
CA PHE A 2 -3.93 33.45 -12.98
C PHE A 2 -5.11 32.46 -13.13
N ARG A 3 -5.92 32.55 -14.19
CA ARG A 3 -7.08 31.65 -14.39
C ARG A 3 -6.69 30.22 -14.77
N THR A 4 -5.64 30.05 -15.57
CA THR A 4 -5.14 28.74 -16.01
C THR A 4 -4.50 27.97 -14.85
N SER A 5 -3.70 28.65 -14.02
CA SER A 5 -3.08 28.03 -12.83
C SER A 5 -4.11 27.57 -11.80
N TYR A 6 -5.24 28.27 -11.67
CA TYR A 6 -6.31 27.86 -10.76
C TYR A 6 -7.08 26.62 -11.24
N LEU A 7 -7.36 26.53 -12.55
CA LEU A 7 -8.00 25.33 -13.10
C LEU A 7 -7.11 24.09 -12.93
N LEU A 8 -5.80 24.24 -13.20
CA LEU A 8 -4.82 23.16 -13.00
C LEU A 8 -4.78 22.71 -11.54
N PHE A 9 -4.77 23.66 -10.59
CA PHE A 9 -4.83 23.35 -9.17
C PHE A 9 -6.10 22.55 -8.80
N LEU A 10 -7.27 22.99 -9.25
CA LEU A 10 -8.52 22.27 -8.97
C LEU A 10 -8.52 20.84 -9.54
N VAL A 11 -8.04 20.67 -10.78
CA VAL A 11 -7.92 19.35 -11.40
C VAL A 11 -6.97 18.47 -10.60
N ALA A 12 -5.79 18.97 -10.23
CA ALA A 12 -4.82 18.22 -9.42
C ALA A 12 -5.42 17.79 -8.07
N THR A 13 -6.09 18.69 -7.36
CA THR A 13 -6.74 18.39 -6.07
C THR A 13 -7.84 17.33 -6.19
N VAL A 14 -8.63 17.34 -7.28
CA VAL A 14 -9.64 16.31 -7.53
C VAL A 14 -8.99 14.96 -7.83
N VAL A 15 -7.91 14.94 -8.62
CA VAL A 15 -7.16 13.71 -8.90
C VAL A 15 -6.55 13.13 -7.61
N GLU A 16 -5.93 13.96 -6.77
CA GLU A 16 -5.41 13.54 -5.47
C GLU A 16 -6.52 12.96 -4.57
N LEU A 17 -7.71 13.58 -4.55
CA LEU A 17 -8.84 13.07 -3.78
C LEU A 17 -9.28 11.68 -4.24
N ILE A 18 -9.44 11.51 -5.56
CA ILE A 18 -9.84 10.23 -6.15
C ILE A 18 -8.81 9.17 -5.80
N LEU A 19 -7.53 9.48 -5.95
CA LEU A 19 -6.43 8.57 -5.63
C LEU A 19 -6.45 8.16 -4.15
N ALA A 20 -6.62 9.13 -3.25
CA ALA A 20 -6.63 8.86 -1.82
C ALA A 20 -7.87 8.04 -1.39
N ILE A 21 -9.04 8.26 -2.00
CA ILE A 21 -10.25 7.43 -1.79
C ILE A 21 -10.02 6.01 -2.29
N VAL A 22 -9.43 5.83 -3.47
CA VAL A 22 -9.13 4.51 -4.05
C VAL A 22 -8.19 3.74 -3.14
N LEU A 23 -7.06 4.34 -2.76
CA LEU A 23 -6.07 3.72 -1.88
C LEU A 23 -6.67 3.35 -0.52
N LEU A 24 -7.42 4.28 0.10
CA LEU A 24 -8.10 3.98 1.36
C LEU A 24 -9.09 2.82 1.22
N SER A 25 -9.86 2.78 0.14
CA SER A 25 -10.84 1.72 -0.11
C SER A 25 -10.17 0.36 -0.28
N LEU A 26 -9.07 0.31 -1.06
CA LEU A 26 -8.31 -0.92 -1.31
C LEU A 26 -7.72 -1.49 0.00
N PHE A 27 -7.04 -0.66 0.80
CA PHE A 27 -6.44 -1.11 2.06
C PHE A 27 -7.47 -1.39 3.16
N ALA A 28 -8.56 -0.61 3.23
CA ALA A 28 -9.65 -0.89 4.17
C ALA A 28 -10.35 -2.22 3.85
N CYS A 29 -10.47 -2.57 2.57
CA CYS A 29 -11.03 -3.86 2.16
C CYS A 29 -10.09 -5.05 2.46
N ALA A 30 -8.78 -4.82 2.48
CA ALA A 30 -7.77 -5.84 2.78
C ALA A 30 -7.61 -6.10 4.29
N TYR A 31 -7.73 -5.07 5.12
CA TYR A 31 -7.60 -5.16 6.57
C TYR A 31 -8.76 -5.92 7.23
N PRO A 32 -8.54 -6.68 8.33
CA PRO A 32 -7.23 -6.99 8.94
C PRO A 32 -6.45 -8.07 8.18
N ASP A 33 -7.14 -9.10 7.68
CA ASP A 33 -6.49 -10.27 7.07
C ASP A 33 -7.35 -10.90 5.97
N ARG A 34 -8.04 -10.08 5.17
CA ARG A 34 -8.97 -10.60 4.16
C ARG A 34 -8.24 -11.32 3.02
N TYR A 35 -7.04 -10.86 2.67
CA TYR A 35 -6.30 -11.33 1.49
C TYR A 35 -4.95 -11.96 1.82
N ARG A 36 -4.26 -11.45 2.84
CA ARG A 36 -2.86 -11.79 3.14
C ARG A 36 -2.66 -13.27 3.42
N THR A 37 -3.36 -13.85 4.41
CA THR A 37 -3.18 -15.27 4.75
C THR A 37 -3.55 -16.21 3.59
N THR A 38 -4.63 -15.93 2.86
CA THR A 38 -5.05 -16.83 1.77
C THR A 38 -4.13 -16.75 0.54
N LEU A 39 -3.57 -15.58 0.23
CA LEU A 39 -2.57 -15.42 -0.83
C LEU A 39 -1.22 -16.01 -0.42
N TRP A 40 -0.87 -15.93 0.86
CA TRP A 40 0.32 -16.58 1.41
C TRP A 40 0.20 -18.11 1.26
N GLN A 41 -0.92 -18.70 1.72
CA GLN A 41 -1.22 -20.13 1.57
C GLN A 41 -1.22 -20.58 0.11
N ASN A 42 -1.83 -19.80 -0.78
CA ASN A 42 -1.90 -20.14 -2.21
C ASN A 42 -0.50 -20.31 -2.80
N GLY A 43 0.37 -19.31 -2.59
CA GLY A 43 1.74 -19.39 -3.10
C GLY A 43 2.55 -20.49 -2.42
N GLY A 44 2.38 -20.69 -1.10
CA GLY A 44 3.06 -21.73 -0.33
C GLY A 44 2.74 -23.14 -0.83
N THR A 45 1.45 -23.43 -1.04
CA THR A 45 1.00 -24.72 -1.60
C THR A 45 1.54 -24.97 -3.01
N ASN A 46 1.78 -23.91 -3.79
CA ASN A 46 2.36 -23.99 -5.13
C ASN A 46 3.90 -23.91 -5.14
N GLY A 47 4.54 -23.78 -3.98
CA GLY A 47 6.00 -23.65 -3.84
C GLY A 47 6.58 -22.35 -4.39
N TRP A 48 5.83 -21.24 -4.36
CA TRP A 48 6.27 -19.93 -4.88
C TRP A 48 6.82 -18.99 -3.81
N ASN A 49 6.55 -19.31 -2.54
CA ASN A 49 7.00 -18.62 -1.34
C ASN A 49 6.85 -19.58 -0.16
N SER A 50 7.18 -19.14 1.06
CA SER A 50 7.00 -19.95 2.26
C SER A 50 5.53 -20.35 2.49
N ASP A 51 5.29 -21.50 3.13
CA ASP A 51 3.93 -21.93 3.49
C ASP A 51 3.64 -21.59 4.97
N PRO A 52 2.56 -20.84 5.27
CA PRO A 52 2.20 -20.54 6.66
C PRO A 52 1.87 -21.78 7.49
N HIS A 53 1.49 -22.91 6.88
CA HIS A 53 1.26 -24.17 7.59
C HIS A 53 2.55 -24.80 8.12
N GLU A 54 3.69 -24.56 7.47
CA GLU A 54 4.98 -25.05 7.95
C GLU A 54 5.28 -24.49 9.34
N ARG A 55 4.92 -23.23 9.59
CA ARG A 55 5.06 -22.60 10.91
C ARG A 55 4.26 -23.31 11.99
N VAL A 56 3.03 -23.73 11.67
CA VAL A 56 2.16 -24.47 12.59
C VAL A 56 2.73 -25.87 12.84
N TYR A 57 3.24 -26.52 11.79
CA TYR A 57 3.90 -27.82 11.88
C TYR A 57 5.15 -27.74 12.76
N ASP A 58 6.03 -26.77 12.53
CA ASP A 58 7.27 -26.61 13.30
C ASP A 58 6.97 -26.29 14.77
N TYR A 59 6.01 -25.40 15.03
CA TYR A 59 5.55 -25.10 16.38
C TYR A 59 5.03 -26.36 17.09
N ALA A 60 4.21 -27.17 16.42
CA ALA A 60 3.67 -28.41 16.98
C ALA A 60 4.75 -29.49 17.22
N ASN A 61 5.86 -29.45 16.47
CA ASN A 61 6.98 -30.36 16.61
C ASN A 61 8.13 -29.80 17.46
N TYR A 62 7.90 -28.72 18.22
CA TYR A 62 8.91 -28.06 19.06
C TYR A 62 10.17 -27.62 18.30
N ARG A 63 10.01 -27.26 17.02
CA ARG A 63 11.06 -26.67 16.19
C ARG A 63 10.93 -25.15 16.20
N GLU A 64 12.03 -24.47 15.89
CA GLU A 64 12.04 -23.02 15.75
C GLU A 64 11.19 -22.62 14.54
N SER A 65 10.11 -21.86 14.77
CA SER A 65 9.22 -21.42 13.70
C SER A 65 9.87 -20.30 12.91
N PRO A 66 9.85 -20.34 11.56
CA PRO A 66 10.42 -19.27 10.76
C PRO A 66 9.70 -17.94 11.04
N HIS A 67 10.43 -16.84 10.89
CA HIS A 67 9.88 -15.49 11.04
C HIS A 67 8.85 -15.21 9.94
N ILE A 68 7.86 -14.34 10.20
CA ILE A 68 6.88 -13.93 9.18
C ILE A 68 7.55 -12.91 8.26
N PRO A 69 7.57 -13.13 6.94
CA PRO A 69 8.04 -12.13 5.99
C PRO A 69 7.20 -10.86 6.04
N LEU A 70 7.83 -9.69 5.85
CA LEU A 70 7.17 -8.39 6.02
C LEU A 70 5.88 -8.26 5.20
N ILE A 71 5.86 -8.73 3.95
CA ILE A 71 4.65 -8.68 3.10
C ILE A 71 3.48 -9.48 3.70
N TRP A 72 3.78 -10.58 4.38
CA TRP A 72 2.78 -11.45 4.99
C TRP A 72 2.51 -11.09 6.46
N ASP A 73 3.13 -10.03 6.97
CA ASP A 73 2.92 -9.57 8.33
C ASP A 73 1.69 -8.63 8.42
N GLU A 74 0.99 -8.69 9.56
CA GLU A 74 -0.17 -7.85 9.84
C GLU A 74 0.26 -6.38 9.91
N SER A 75 1.45 -6.14 10.48
CA SER A 75 2.06 -4.81 10.59
C SER A 75 2.13 -4.11 9.22
N CYS A 76 2.44 -4.83 8.14
CA CYS A 76 2.51 -4.25 6.80
C CYS A 76 1.12 -3.79 6.31
N THR A 77 0.10 -4.64 6.45
CA THR A 77 -1.29 -4.30 6.09
C THR A 77 -1.80 -3.10 6.89
N LEU A 78 -1.53 -3.10 8.20
CA LEU A 78 -1.90 -1.99 9.09
C LEU A 78 -1.17 -0.69 8.71
N CYS A 79 0.14 -0.73 8.47
CA CYS A 79 0.91 0.42 8.03
C CYS A 79 0.35 1.03 6.74
N ASN A 80 0.01 0.21 5.73
CA ASN A 80 -0.56 0.70 4.48
C ASN A 80 -1.93 1.38 4.69
N LEU A 81 -2.80 0.79 5.53
CA LEU A 81 -4.07 1.41 5.88
C LEU A 81 -3.87 2.76 6.61
N CYS A 82 -2.95 2.81 7.58
CA CYS A 82 -2.60 4.04 8.29
C CYS A 82 -2.08 5.12 7.34
N ILE A 83 -1.20 4.76 6.39
CA ILE A 83 -0.70 5.68 5.37
C ILE A 83 -1.85 6.25 4.52
N ALA A 84 -2.80 5.41 4.10
CA ALA A 84 -3.95 5.87 3.33
C ALA A 84 -4.86 6.82 4.13
N VAL A 85 -5.12 6.52 5.41
CA VAL A 85 -5.89 7.41 6.32
C VAL A 85 -5.16 8.74 6.52
N VAL A 86 -3.85 8.71 6.78
CA VAL A 86 -3.03 9.92 6.92
C VAL A 86 -3.05 10.73 5.62
N THR A 87 -2.93 10.09 4.47
CA THR A 87 -2.99 10.76 3.16
C THR A 87 -4.32 11.47 2.95
N MET A 88 -5.44 10.82 3.27
CA MET A 88 -6.76 11.46 3.24
C MET A 88 -6.85 12.67 4.18
N PHE A 89 -6.30 12.55 5.39
CA PHE A 89 -6.26 13.67 6.33
C PHE A 89 -5.41 14.83 5.82
N LEU A 90 -4.19 14.56 5.32
CA LEU A 90 -3.30 15.57 4.74
C LEU A 90 -3.97 16.27 3.56
N TRP A 91 -4.70 15.54 2.71
CA TRP A 91 -5.48 16.13 1.63
C TRP A 91 -6.55 17.10 2.15
N VAL A 92 -7.30 16.75 3.20
CA VAL A 92 -8.31 17.65 3.80
C VAL A 92 -7.66 18.93 4.31
N VAL A 93 -6.53 18.83 5.01
CA VAL A 93 -5.82 20.01 5.51
C VAL A 93 -5.27 20.86 4.36
N ARG A 94 -4.62 20.23 3.37
CA ARG A 94 -4.11 20.90 2.16
C ARG A 94 -5.22 21.64 1.42
N PHE A 95 -6.38 21.00 1.24
CA PHE A 95 -7.56 21.60 0.62
C PHE A 95 -8.05 22.83 1.41
N LYS A 96 -8.19 22.71 2.74
CA LYS A 96 -8.60 23.81 3.61
C LYS A 96 -7.64 25.01 3.51
N VAL A 97 -6.34 24.77 3.61
CA VAL A 97 -5.32 25.83 3.54
C VAL A 97 -5.32 26.51 2.17
N ASN A 98 -5.30 25.75 1.08
CA ASN A 98 -5.18 26.33 -0.26
C ASN A 98 -6.48 26.97 -0.75
N PHE A 99 -7.65 26.45 -0.37
CA PHE A 99 -8.95 26.93 -0.84
C PHE A 99 -9.55 28.01 0.07
N LEU A 100 -9.55 27.81 1.40
CA LEU A 100 -10.20 28.74 2.34
C LEU A 100 -9.26 29.84 2.83
N SER A 101 -7.98 29.55 3.03
CA SER A 101 -7.00 30.53 3.54
C SER A 101 -6.30 31.31 2.40
N ARG A 102 -6.86 31.26 1.19
CA ARG A 102 -6.28 31.86 -0.03
C ARG A 102 -6.01 33.36 0.09
N HIS A 103 -6.80 34.07 0.90
CA HIS A 103 -6.65 35.52 1.12
C HIS A 103 -5.87 35.89 2.38
N SER A 104 -5.53 34.92 3.24
CA SER A 104 -4.94 35.17 4.56
C SER A 104 -3.47 34.75 4.67
N LEU A 105 -2.96 33.90 3.77
CA LEU A 105 -1.57 33.44 3.79
C LEU A 105 -0.71 34.12 2.72
N ASP A 106 0.54 34.42 3.07
CA ASP A 106 1.56 34.88 2.12
C ASP A 106 1.94 33.76 1.13
N LEU A 107 2.33 34.15 -0.09
CA LEU A 107 2.68 33.23 -1.19
C LEU A 107 3.79 32.26 -0.77
N TYR A 108 4.81 32.75 -0.06
CA TYR A 108 5.92 31.93 0.43
C TYR A 108 5.44 30.86 1.42
N ALA A 109 4.52 31.21 2.31
CA ALA A 109 3.94 30.28 3.27
C ALA A 109 3.13 29.18 2.56
N THR A 110 2.31 29.54 1.57
CA THR A 110 1.55 28.56 0.77
C THR A 110 2.46 27.60 0.02
N ILE A 111 3.53 28.09 -0.62
CA ILE A 111 4.48 27.22 -1.34
C ILE A 111 5.17 26.26 -0.37
N THR A 112 5.67 26.77 0.75
CA THR A 112 6.39 25.98 1.76
C THR A 112 5.50 24.87 2.32
N VAL A 113 4.26 25.19 2.67
CA VAL A 113 3.30 24.23 3.22
C VAL A 113 2.98 23.12 2.21
N ASN A 114 2.75 23.47 0.94
CA ASN A 114 2.51 22.46 -0.11
C ASN A 114 3.73 21.55 -0.32
N ALA A 115 4.94 22.12 -0.37
CA ALA A 115 6.17 21.35 -0.51
C ALA A 115 6.37 20.35 0.64
N VAL A 116 6.06 20.76 1.88
CA VAL A 116 6.12 19.86 3.05
C VAL A 116 5.12 18.71 2.92
N TYR A 117 3.88 18.98 2.47
CA TYR A 117 2.91 17.92 2.22
C TYR A 117 3.38 16.93 1.15
N ASP A 118 3.94 17.44 0.06
CA ASP A 118 4.42 16.59 -1.04
C ASP A 118 5.58 15.69 -0.56
N VAL A 119 6.55 16.23 0.21
CA VAL A 119 7.67 15.45 0.76
C VAL A 119 7.21 14.37 1.74
N ILE A 120 6.27 14.70 2.63
CA ILE A 120 5.73 13.71 3.58
C ILE A 120 4.99 12.60 2.83
N SER A 121 4.13 12.97 1.88
CA SER A 121 3.32 12.01 1.13
C SER A 121 4.20 11.08 0.29
N LEU A 122 5.20 11.64 -0.39
CA LEU A 122 6.22 10.90 -1.14
C LEU A 122 6.92 9.86 -0.24
N GLY A 123 7.41 10.27 0.92
CA GLY A 123 8.11 9.35 1.84
C GLY A 123 7.23 8.20 2.33
N LEU A 124 5.97 8.49 2.66
CA LEU A 124 5.00 7.47 3.09
C LEU A 124 4.67 6.49 1.96
N TRP A 125 4.41 6.98 0.74
CA TRP A 125 4.06 6.12 -0.39
C TRP A 125 5.25 5.30 -0.90
N ILE A 126 6.47 5.84 -0.87
CA ILE A 126 7.70 5.06 -1.12
C ILE A 126 7.81 3.91 -0.12
N TYR A 127 7.65 4.19 1.18
CA TYR A 127 7.71 3.14 2.20
C TYR A 127 6.64 2.07 1.97
N SER A 128 5.40 2.47 1.70
CA SER A 128 4.29 1.58 1.38
C SER A 128 4.60 0.69 0.17
N ALA A 129 5.14 1.26 -0.91
CA ALA A 129 5.51 0.51 -2.11
C ALA A 129 6.65 -0.48 -1.83
N VAL A 130 7.70 -0.07 -1.10
CA VAL A 130 8.81 -0.94 -0.73
C VAL A 130 8.32 -2.10 0.13
N ALA A 131 7.51 -1.83 1.16
CA ALA A 131 6.95 -2.85 2.03
C ALA A 131 6.07 -3.85 1.27
N GLN A 132 5.22 -3.36 0.34
CA GLN A 132 4.40 -4.23 -0.52
C GLN A 132 5.22 -5.06 -1.51
N SER A 133 6.39 -4.57 -1.93
CA SER A 133 7.31 -5.32 -2.79
C SER A 133 8.31 -6.20 -2.05
N SER A 134 8.22 -6.26 -0.72
CA SER A 134 9.18 -7.03 0.09
C SER A 134 9.09 -8.53 -0.21
N GLY A 135 10.26 -9.17 -0.22
CA GLY A 135 10.38 -10.59 -0.48
C GLY A 135 10.04 -11.47 0.72
N ASP A 136 9.89 -12.75 0.43
CA ASP A 136 9.77 -13.86 1.35
C ASP A 136 11.03 -14.73 1.29
N LEU A 137 11.88 -14.57 2.29
CA LEU A 137 13.14 -15.31 2.44
C LEU A 137 13.12 -16.25 3.66
N SER A 138 11.95 -16.49 4.25
CA SER A 138 11.86 -17.23 5.50
C SER A 138 12.06 -18.74 5.32
N ASP A 139 11.82 -19.27 4.12
CA ASP A 139 12.07 -20.66 3.75
C ASP A 139 13.20 -20.74 2.70
N PRO A 140 14.36 -21.34 3.04
CA PRO A 140 15.49 -21.52 2.12
C PRO A 140 15.17 -22.37 0.88
N SER A 141 14.14 -23.22 0.94
CA SER A 141 13.74 -24.08 -0.17
C SER A 141 12.78 -23.40 -1.15
N HIS A 142 12.00 -22.41 -0.70
CA HIS A 142 11.04 -21.66 -1.50
C HIS A 142 11.27 -20.13 -1.41
N ILE A 143 12.42 -19.69 -1.90
CA ILE A 143 12.81 -18.28 -1.89
C ILE A 143 11.95 -17.46 -2.87
N SER A 144 11.37 -16.35 -2.37
CA SER A 144 10.62 -15.38 -3.16
C SER A 144 11.22 -13.99 -2.99
N LEU A 145 11.83 -13.40 -4.02
CA LEU A 145 12.40 -12.05 -3.90
C LEU A 145 11.33 -10.94 -3.86
N ARG A 146 10.14 -11.25 -4.37
CA ARG A 146 8.96 -10.39 -4.40
C ARG A 146 7.73 -11.26 -4.20
N PRO A 147 6.59 -10.68 -3.83
CA PRO A 147 5.35 -11.44 -3.71
C PRO A 147 4.99 -12.10 -5.05
N TRP A 148 4.67 -13.38 -5.01
CA TRP A 148 4.47 -14.21 -6.21
C TRP A 148 3.46 -13.62 -7.21
N TYR A 149 2.42 -12.93 -6.73
CA TYR A 149 1.38 -12.33 -7.57
C TYR A 149 1.86 -11.12 -8.38
N LEU A 150 2.96 -10.48 -7.96
CA LEU A 150 3.60 -9.41 -8.73
C LEU A 150 4.46 -9.98 -9.86
N ASP A 151 5.17 -11.08 -9.62
CA ASP A 151 6.07 -11.68 -10.60
C ASP A 151 5.34 -12.58 -11.62
N ARG A 152 4.35 -13.35 -11.15
CA ARG A 152 3.63 -14.34 -11.96
C ARG A 152 2.25 -13.89 -12.41
N GLY A 153 1.73 -12.81 -11.83
CA GLY A 153 0.35 -12.36 -12.04
C GLY A 153 -0.68 -13.23 -11.32
N CYS A 154 -1.96 -13.04 -11.68
CA CYS A 154 -3.11 -13.61 -10.96
C CYS A 154 -3.74 -14.83 -11.65
N GLU A 155 -3.15 -15.33 -12.74
CA GLU A 155 -3.69 -16.51 -13.44
C GLU A 155 -3.48 -17.81 -12.65
N GLY A 156 -2.38 -17.91 -11.90
CA GLY A 156 -2.09 -19.05 -11.03
C GLY A 156 -2.84 -19.02 -9.68
N ALA A 157 -3.60 -17.97 -9.40
CA ALA A 157 -4.37 -17.86 -8.16
C ALA A 157 -5.54 -18.84 -8.15
N TRP A 158 -5.92 -19.34 -6.97
CA TRP A 158 -7.13 -20.15 -6.82
C TRP A 158 -8.36 -19.35 -7.27
N PRO A 159 -9.42 -20.00 -7.78
CA PRO A 159 -10.60 -19.31 -8.30
C PRO A 159 -11.21 -18.30 -7.33
N TRP A 160 -11.22 -18.61 -6.03
CA TRP A 160 -11.73 -17.72 -4.98
C TRP A 160 -10.72 -16.65 -4.51
N ASN A 161 -9.42 -16.83 -4.78
CA ASN A 161 -8.36 -15.88 -4.43
C ASN A 161 -7.99 -14.92 -5.56
N ARG A 162 -8.50 -15.14 -6.78
CA ARG A 162 -8.19 -14.29 -7.93
C ARG A 162 -8.56 -12.82 -7.69
N GLY A 163 -9.74 -12.56 -7.10
CA GLY A 163 -10.14 -11.20 -6.74
C GLY A 163 -9.20 -10.55 -5.72
N ALA A 164 -8.74 -11.31 -4.72
CA ALA A 164 -7.77 -10.85 -3.74
C ALA A 164 -6.42 -10.49 -4.39
N CYS A 165 -5.96 -11.33 -5.33
CA CYS A 165 -4.74 -11.11 -6.07
C CYS A 165 -4.79 -9.81 -6.89
N GLU A 166 -5.87 -9.59 -7.64
CA GLU A 166 -6.03 -8.36 -8.44
C GLU A 166 -6.09 -7.11 -7.56
N VAL A 167 -6.78 -7.19 -6.41
CA VAL A 167 -6.84 -6.08 -5.45
C VAL A 167 -5.44 -5.76 -4.91
N MET A 168 -4.67 -6.75 -4.44
CA MET A 168 -3.32 -6.51 -3.91
C MET A 168 -2.36 -5.97 -4.98
N LYS A 169 -2.46 -6.47 -6.21
CA LYS A 169 -1.69 -5.96 -7.35
C LYS A 169 -2.06 -4.52 -7.69
N ALA A 170 -3.36 -4.19 -7.68
CA ALA A 170 -3.84 -2.83 -7.88
C ALA A 170 -3.36 -1.90 -6.75
N SER A 171 -3.45 -2.32 -5.49
CA SER A 171 -2.94 -1.56 -4.34
C SER A 171 -1.47 -1.19 -4.52
N TYR A 172 -0.63 -2.15 -4.92
CA TYR A 172 0.78 -1.88 -5.20
C TYR A 172 0.96 -0.87 -6.34
N GLY A 173 0.22 -1.03 -7.44
CA GLY A 173 0.28 -0.12 -8.58
C GLY A 173 -0.12 1.32 -8.21
N PHE A 174 -1.18 1.49 -7.42
CA PHE A 174 -1.61 2.81 -6.95
C PHE A 174 -0.65 3.38 -5.91
N SER A 175 -0.02 2.57 -5.06
CA SER A 175 1.03 3.03 -4.14
C SER A 175 2.26 3.55 -4.87
N ILE A 176 2.67 2.91 -5.97
CA ILE A 176 3.74 3.44 -6.84
C ILE A 176 3.30 4.74 -7.49
N PHE A 177 2.08 4.82 -7.99
CA PHE A 177 1.59 6.05 -8.64
C PHE A 177 1.48 7.23 -7.66
N ALA A 178 1.21 6.95 -6.38
CA ALA A 178 1.11 7.95 -5.33
C ALA A 178 2.46 8.39 -4.77
N ALA A 179 3.53 7.64 -5.03
CA ALA A 179 4.91 7.99 -4.71
C ALA A 179 5.49 8.88 -5.80
#